data_AF-A0A0F9HA28-F1
#
_entry.id   AF-A0A0F9HA28-F1
#
_cell.length_a   1.000
_cell.length_b   1.000
_cell.length_c   1.000
_cell.angle_alpha   90.00
_cell.angle_beta   90.00
_cell.angle_gamma   90.00
#
_symmetry.space_group_name_H-M   'P 1'
#
loop_
_entity.id
_entity.type
_entity.pdbx_description
1 polymer ?
#
loop_
_entity_poly.entity_id
_entity_poly.type
_entity_poly.pdbx_seq_one_letter_code
_entity_poly.pdbx_strand_id
1 'polypeptide(L)'
;PRRVRWSASGLPDDWTGFSSGFNDLEEVPDEITGLASLGRNGVIFRTNGLTGMYATGIGALPFRFEHLSFADEGVGNLFPASLSVYGDMAIFVGGDDVYTLAGNALGRLAGRSKKKIFADLALASGDRVTGFMVSQLSPGFDFLSYWLGIPGPDVMWIYHFDEDNWVRATSSGGHLTSLGMATVS
;
A
#
# COMPACT_ATOMS: atom_id res chain seq x y z
N PRO A 1 -17.18 0.20 3.67
CA PRO A 1 -17.45 -1.27 3.67
C PRO A 1 -16.42 -2.01 4.56
N ARG A 2 -16.85 -2.91 5.46
CA ARG A 2 -15.98 -3.56 6.46
C ARG A 2 -15.96 -5.10 6.37
N ARG A 3 -16.24 -5.65 5.19
CA ARG A 3 -16.30 -7.10 4.97
C ARG A 3 -15.15 -7.57 4.09
N VAL A 4 -14.45 -8.59 4.56
CA VAL A 4 -13.53 -9.38 3.74
C VAL A 4 -14.24 -10.66 3.34
N ARG A 5 -14.11 -11.08 2.08
CA ARG A 5 -14.68 -12.32 1.56
C ARG A 5 -13.59 -13.15 0.89
N TRP A 6 -13.75 -14.46 0.91
CA TRP A 6 -12.88 -15.38 0.21
C TRP A 6 -13.70 -16.50 -0.45
N SER A 7 -13.21 -16.95 -1.61
CA SER A 7 -13.76 -18.11 -2.31
C SER A 7 -13.25 -19.42 -1.72
N ALA A 8 -13.84 -20.53 -2.17
CA ALA A 8 -13.47 -21.87 -1.76
C ALA A 8 -12.03 -22.19 -2.19
N SER A 9 -11.30 -22.88 -1.32
CA SER A 9 -9.91 -23.25 -1.55
C SER A 9 -9.77 -24.12 -2.81
N GLY A 10 -8.92 -23.68 -3.73
CA GLY A 10 -8.69 -24.34 -5.03
C GLY A 10 -9.79 -24.11 -6.07
N LEU A 11 -10.86 -23.39 -5.73
CA LEU A 11 -12.00 -23.11 -6.61
C LEU A 11 -12.34 -21.60 -6.54
N PRO A 12 -11.61 -20.74 -7.28
CA PRO A 12 -11.71 -19.29 -7.15
C PRO A 12 -13.10 -18.72 -7.50
N ASP A 13 -13.87 -19.43 -8.32
CA ASP A 13 -15.21 -19.03 -8.75
C ASP A 13 -16.33 -19.48 -7.82
N ASP A 14 -16.02 -20.34 -6.83
CA ASP A 14 -17.00 -20.84 -5.87
C ASP A 14 -16.98 -19.98 -4.58
N TRP A 15 -18.05 -19.22 -4.38
CA TRP A 15 -18.25 -18.36 -3.20
C TRP A 15 -19.22 -18.95 -2.17
N THR A 16 -19.59 -20.22 -2.35
CA THR A 16 -20.60 -20.93 -1.53
C THR A 16 -20.10 -22.26 -0.97
N GLY A 17 -18.97 -22.77 -1.47
CA GLY A 17 -18.37 -24.01 -1.03
C GLY A 17 -17.93 -24.00 0.44
N PHE A 18 -17.66 -25.19 0.98
CA PHE A 18 -17.37 -25.41 2.40
C PHE A 18 -16.24 -24.54 2.99
N SER A 19 -15.25 -24.17 2.17
CA SER A 19 -14.12 -23.34 2.60
C SER A 19 -14.25 -21.86 2.19
N SER A 20 -15.34 -21.48 1.52
CA SER A 20 -15.66 -20.08 1.24
C SER A 20 -16.22 -19.40 2.49
N GLY A 21 -16.17 -18.08 2.52
CA GLY A 21 -16.71 -17.36 3.67
C GLY A 21 -16.47 -15.86 3.63
N PHE A 22 -16.77 -15.24 4.75
CA PHE A 22 -16.55 -13.83 4.98
C PHE A 22 -16.22 -13.56 6.45
N ASN A 23 -15.56 -12.43 6.69
CA ASN A 23 -15.37 -11.89 8.02
C ASN A 23 -15.74 -10.41 8.00
N ASP A 24 -16.61 -10.03 8.93
CA ASP A 24 -16.94 -8.63 9.16
C ASP A 24 -16.03 -8.08 10.25
N LEU A 25 -15.33 -6.99 9.93
CA LEU A 25 -14.45 -6.30 10.87
C LEU A 25 -15.28 -5.30 11.70
N GLU A 26 -16.23 -5.82 12.48
CA GLU A 26 -17.17 -4.98 13.26
C GLU A 26 -16.50 -4.26 14.44
N GLU A 27 -15.41 -4.83 14.95
CA GLU A 27 -14.64 -4.30 16.07
C GLU A 27 -13.88 -3.00 15.74
N VAL A 28 -13.78 -2.64 14.46
CA VAL A 28 -13.05 -1.46 14.00
C VAL A 28 -13.95 -0.45 13.29
N PRO A 29 -13.81 0.86 13.57
CA PRO A 29 -14.68 1.90 12.99
C PRO A 29 -14.26 2.31 11.57
N ASP A 30 -13.07 1.92 11.11
CA ASP A 30 -12.52 2.42 9.84
C ASP A 30 -13.00 1.66 8.60
N GLU A 31 -12.77 2.25 7.43
CA GLU A 31 -13.01 1.61 6.14
C GLU A 31 -11.78 0.83 5.66
N ILE A 32 -12.03 -0.25 4.91
CA ILE A 32 -10.97 -0.99 4.22
C ILE A 32 -10.51 -0.17 3.01
N THR A 33 -9.22 0.17 2.96
CA THR A 33 -8.60 0.98 1.90
C THR A 33 -7.67 0.17 1.00
N GLY A 34 -7.33 -1.06 1.37
CA GLY A 34 -6.53 -1.94 0.51
C GLY A 34 -6.34 -3.34 1.08
N LEU A 35 -5.81 -4.23 0.25
CA LEU A 35 -5.43 -5.59 0.61
C LEU A 35 -4.11 -5.93 -0.10
N ALA A 36 -3.14 -6.46 0.63
CA ALA A 36 -1.90 -7.00 0.07
C ALA A 36 -1.65 -8.40 0.59
N SER A 37 -0.97 -9.22 -0.20
CA SER A 37 -0.35 -10.46 0.27
C SER A 37 1.12 -10.16 0.57
N LEU A 38 1.51 -10.31 1.83
CA LEU A 38 2.90 -10.21 2.29
C LEU A 38 3.35 -11.60 2.73
N GLY A 39 4.16 -12.22 1.87
CA GLY A 39 4.64 -13.59 2.08
C GLY A 39 3.48 -14.57 2.03
N ARG A 40 3.18 -15.20 3.18
CA ARG A 40 2.07 -16.16 3.32
C ARG A 40 0.81 -15.56 3.96
N ASN A 41 0.88 -14.30 4.37
CA ASN A 41 -0.18 -13.65 5.13
C ASN A 41 -0.83 -12.57 4.27
N GLY A 42 -2.14 -12.40 4.44
CA GLY A 42 -2.82 -11.21 3.95
C GLY A 42 -2.63 -10.06 4.94
N VAL A 43 -2.53 -8.84 4.45
CA VAL A 43 -2.66 -7.63 5.26
C VAL A 43 -3.76 -6.78 4.66
N ILE A 44 -4.76 -6.51 5.49
CA ILE A 44 -5.86 -5.62 5.18
C ILE A 44 -5.48 -4.24 5.69
N PHE A 45 -5.44 -3.29 4.77
CA PHE A 45 -5.19 -1.88 5.04
C PHE A 45 -6.51 -1.19 5.27
N ARG A 46 -6.60 -0.41 6.34
CA ARG A 46 -7.73 0.42 6.71
C ARG A 46 -7.29 1.87 6.83
N THR A 47 -8.23 2.81 6.86
CA THR A 47 -7.92 4.25 6.97
C THR A 47 -6.99 4.57 8.13
N ASN A 48 -7.28 4.04 9.34
CA ASN A 48 -6.51 4.28 10.56
C ASN A 48 -5.96 2.99 11.18
N GLY A 49 -5.83 1.92 10.41
CA GLY A 49 -5.32 0.67 10.97
C GLY A 49 -4.92 -0.39 9.96
N LEU A 50 -4.33 -1.45 10.50
CA LEU A 50 -3.91 -2.63 9.77
C LEU A 50 -4.54 -3.87 10.41
N THR A 51 -4.80 -4.89 9.62
CA THR A 51 -5.31 -6.18 10.10
C THR A 51 -4.63 -7.30 9.36
N GLY A 52 -3.91 -8.14 10.09
CA GLY A 52 -3.31 -9.35 9.56
C GLY A 52 -4.39 -10.41 9.34
N MET A 53 -4.26 -11.13 8.23
CA MET A 53 -5.10 -12.24 7.82
C MET A 53 -4.18 -13.46 7.68
N TYR A 54 -4.20 -14.32 8.69
CA TYR A 54 -3.29 -15.45 8.84
C TYR A 54 -3.99 -16.77 8.50
N ALA A 55 -3.34 -17.61 7.70
CA ALA A 55 -3.87 -18.94 7.39
C ALA A 55 -3.82 -19.84 8.64
N THR A 56 -4.94 -20.50 8.96
CA THR A 56 -5.06 -21.40 10.13
C THR A 56 -4.73 -22.85 9.78
N GLY A 57 -4.82 -23.22 8.49
CA GLY A 57 -4.77 -24.61 8.03
C GLY A 57 -6.07 -25.40 8.24
N ILE A 58 -7.14 -24.78 8.74
CA ILE A 58 -8.42 -25.43 9.01
C ILE A 58 -9.42 -25.07 7.91
N GLY A 59 -9.88 -26.04 7.12
CA GLY A 59 -10.76 -25.78 5.96
C GLY A 59 -12.08 -25.06 6.29
N ALA A 60 -12.64 -25.28 7.48
CA ALA A 60 -13.89 -24.64 7.93
C ALA A 60 -13.71 -23.19 8.39
N LEU A 61 -12.49 -22.81 8.81
CA LEU A 61 -12.15 -21.46 9.26
C LEU A 61 -10.73 -21.15 8.79
N PRO A 62 -10.53 -20.92 7.48
CA PRO A 62 -9.19 -20.91 6.88
C PRO A 62 -8.34 -19.73 7.31
N PHE A 63 -8.95 -18.66 7.83
CA PHE A 63 -8.27 -17.44 8.21
C PHE A 63 -8.58 -17.02 9.64
N ARG A 64 -7.54 -16.54 10.33
CA ARG A 64 -7.61 -15.81 11.59
C ARG A 64 -7.25 -14.36 11.32
N PHE A 65 -8.03 -13.44 11.88
CA PHE A 65 -7.80 -12.01 11.74
C PHE A 65 -7.23 -11.46 13.05
N GLU A 66 -6.18 -10.67 12.97
CA GLU A 66 -5.59 -9.98 14.12
C GLU A 66 -5.35 -8.51 13.79
N HIS A 67 -5.81 -7.62 14.65
CA HIS A 67 -5.63 -6.19 14.45
C HIS A 67 -4.23 -5.77 14.91
N LEU A 68 -3.40 -5.34 13.96
CA LEU A 68 -2.03 -4.88 14.24
C LEU A 68 -1.98 -3.43 14.75
N SER A 69 -2.94 -2.61 14.31
CA SER A 69 -3.11 -1.22 14.77
C SER A 69 -4.61 -0.88 14.72
N PHE A 70 -5.23 -0.47 15.83
CA PHE A 70 -6.70 -0.39 15.95
C PHE A 70 -7.24 0.79 16.78
N ALA A 71 -6.53 1.93 16.81
CA ALA A 71 -7.03 3.15 17.46
C ALA A 71 -7.46 4.20 16.42
N ASP A 72 -8.23 5.21 16.85
CA ASP A 72 -8.56 6.40 16.03
C ASP A 72 -7.30 7.14 15.55
N GLU A 73 -6.17 6.94 16.24
CA GLU A 73 -4.84 7.47 15.92
C GLU A 73 -3.87 6.36 15.44
N GLY A 74 -4.40 5.24 14.98
CA GLY A 74 -3.60 4.11 14.49
C GLY A 74 -2.91 4.41 13.16
N VAL A 75 -1.92 3.57 12.83
CA VAL A 75 -1.27 3.65 11.52
C VAL A 75 -2.10 2.88 10.51
N GLY A 76 -2.68 3.61 9.56
CA GLY A 76 -3.43 3.07 8.43
C GLY A 76 -2.97 3.63 7.09
N ASN A 77 -3.68 3.23 6.04
CA ASN A 77 -3.50 3.72 4.69
C ASN A 77 -4.58 4.77 4.39
N LEU A 78 -4.18 6.04 4.54
CA LEU A 78 -5.05 7.20 4.37
C LEU A 78 -5.42 7.42 2.90
N PHE A 79 -4.50 7.11 1.99
CA PHE A 79 -4.69 7.27 0.55
C PHE A 79 -4.72 5.88 -0.11
N PRO A 80 -5.91 5.31 -0.42
CA PRO A 80 -6.05 3.95 -0.92
C PRO A 80 -5.11 3.61 -2.08
N ALA A 81 -5.02 4.50 -3.07
CA ALA A 81 -4.21 4.31 -4.28
C ALA A 81 -2.70 4.54 -4.05
N SER A 82 -2.29 4.98 -2.86
CA SER A 82 -0.86 5.08 -2.49
C SER A 82 -0.23 3.73 -2.14
N LEU A 83 -1.05 2.74 -1.80
CA LEU A 83 -0.59 1.40 -1.45
C LEU A 83 0.07 0.73 -2.66
N SER A 84 1.33 0.35 -2.50
CA SER A 84 2.05 -0.45 -3.47
C SER A 84 2.80 -1.59 -2.80
N VAL A 85 2.97 -2.70 -3.53
CA VAL A 85 3.54 -3.94 -3.00
C VAL A 85 4.65 -4.41 -3.93
N TYR A 86 5.79 -4.78 -3.36
CA TYR A 86 6.91 -5.38 -4.07
C TYR A 86 7.53 -6.48 -3.23
N GLY A 87 7.47 -7.72 -3.72
CA GLY A 87 7.91 -8.89 -2.95
C GLY A 87 7.11 -9.03 -1.65
N ASP A 88 7.81 -9.02 -0.52
CA ASP A 88 7.23 -9.13 0.83
C ASP A 88 7.17 -7.77 1.56
N MET A 89 7.12 -6.68 0.80
CA MET A 89 7.08 -5.32 1.32
C MET A 89 5.89 -4.57 0.72
N ALA A 90 5.10 -3.93 1.59
CA ALA A 90 4.10 -2.94 1.21
C ALA A 90 4.55 -1.54 1.60
N ILE A 91 4.19 -0.54 0.80
CA ILE A 91 4.42 0.88 1.07
C ILE A 91 3.13 1.63 0.89
N PHE A 92 2.83 2.51 1.83
CA PHE A 92 1.57 3.25 1.84
C PHE A 92 1.74 4.56 2.60
N VAL A 93 0.84 5.50 2.34
CA VAL A 93 0.83 6.80 3.02
C VAL A 93 -0.18 6.75 4.17
N GLY A 94 0.32 6.95 5.40
CA GLY A 94 -0.50 7.12 6.59
C GLY A 94 -0.79 8.58 6.92
N GLY A 95 -1.47 8.81 8.04
CA GLY A 95 -1.83 10.15 8.50
C GLY A 95 -0.63 11.00 8.92
N ASP A 96 0.45 10.38 9.39
CA ASP A 96 1.62 11.09 9.90
C ASP A 96 2.91 10.79 9.13
N ASP A 97 3.05 9.65 8.44
CA ASP A 97 4.27 9.26 7.73
C ASP A 97 3.98 8.46 6.46
N VAL A 98 5.01 8.25 5.65
CA VAL A 98 4.98 7.19 4.62
C VAL A 98 5.55 5.95 5.28
N TYR A 99 4.83 4.84 5.22
CA TYR A 99 5.18 3.62 5.95
C TYR A 99 5.60 2.51 5.01
N THR A 100 6.58 1.73 5.45
CA THR A 100 6.89 0.41 4.93
C THR A 100 6.36 -0.65 5.88
N LEU A 101 5.78 -1.72 5.33
CA LEU A 101 5.40 -2.90 6.08
C LEU A 101 6.07 -4.11 5.43
N ALA A 102 6.98 -4.75 6.14
CA ALA A 102 7.63 -5.98 5.71
C ALA A 102 7.42 -7.07 6.76
N GLY A 103 6.66 -8.10 6.42
CA GLY A 103 6.12 -9.04 7.39
C GLY A 103 5.28 -8.33 8.46
N ASN A 104 5.72 -8.37 9.73
CA ASN A 104 5.08 -7.68 10.86
C ASN A 104 5.81 -6.39 11.28
N ALA A 105 6.90 -6.01 10.59
CA ALA A 105 7.70 -4.85 10.92
C ALA A 105 7.19 -3.61 10.16
N LEU A 106 6.74 -2.61 10.92
CA LEU A 106 6.31 -1.32 10.41
C LEU A 106 7.47 -0.32 10.51
N GLY A 107 7.94 0.19 9.37
CA GLY A 107 9.00 1.19 9.25
C GLY A 107 8.48 2.54 8.77
N ARG A 108 9.16 3.62 9.16
CA ARG A 108 8.88 4.98 8.67
C ARG A 108 9.85 5.32 7.54
N LEU A 109 9.32 5.74 6.41
CA LEU A 109 10.04 5.95 5.17
C LEU A 109 10.27 7.44 4.85
N ALA A 110 9.39 8.35 5.26
CA ALA A 110 9.46 9.73 4.78
C ALA A 110 10.69 10.50 5.29
N GLY A 111 11.24 10.10 6.44
CA GLY A 111 12.48 10.62 7.01
C GLY A 111 12.53 12.16 7.07
N ARG A 112 13.60 12.75 6.53
CA ARG A 112 13.79 14.21 6.49
C ARG A 112 12.86 14.92 5.49
N SER A 113 12.32 14.19 4.52
CA SER A 113 11.44 14.72 3.48
C SER A 113 9.98 14.78 3.92
N LYS A 114 9.63 14.15 5.04
CA LYS A 114 8.30 14.16 5.68
C LYS A 114 7.59 15.51 5.59
N LYS A 115 8.20 16.58 6.11
CA LYS A 115 7.56 17.90 6.15
C LYS A 115 7.18 18.42 4.75
N LYS A 116 8.01 18.14 3.74
CA LYS A 116 7.77 18.60 2.36
C LYS A 116 6.73 17.72 1.66
N ILE A 117 6.82 16.40 1.82
CA ILE A 117 5.85 15.44 1.29
C ILE A 117 4.45 15.78 1.81
N PHE A 118 4.30 15.97 3.12
CA PHE A 118 3.01 16.26 3.74
C PHE A 118 2.50 17.68 3.43
N ALA A 119 3.39 18.63 3.15
CA ALA A 119 2.98 19.93 2.63
C ALA A 119 2.38 19.81 1.22
N ASP A 120 2.97 19.00 0.34
CA ASP A 120 2.41 18.73 -0.98
C ASP A 120 1.11 17.91 -0.89
N LEU A 121 1.03 16.90 -0.01
CA LEU A 121 -0.19 16.11 0.23
C LEU A 121 -1.35 16.97 0.74
N ALA A 122 -1.10 17.97 1.57
CA ALA A 122 -2.13 18.90 2.04
C ALA A 122 -2.72 19.77 0.91
N LEU A 123 -2.01 19.93 -0.20
CA LEU A 123 -2.48 20.60 -1.41
C LEU A 123 -3.12 19.62 -2.40
N ALA A 124 -3.13 18.33 -2.11
CA ALA A 124 -3.67 17.31 -3.00
C ALA A 124 -5.20 17.36 -3.03
N SER A 125 -5.77 17.01 -4.17
CA SER A 125 -7.23 16.93 -4.34
C SER A 125 -7.76 15.52 -4.02
N GLY A 126 -7.78 15.17 -2.74
CA GLY A 126 -8.44 13.94 -2.23
C GLY A 126 -7.74 12.62 -2.60
N ASP A 127 -8.53 11.56 -2.85
CA ASP A 127 -8.09 10.15 -2.97
C ASP A 127 -7.22 9.81 -4.21
N ARG A 128 -6.84 10.81 -5.01
CA ARG A 128 -6.09 10.59 -6.25
C ARG A 128 -4.59 10.52 -6.05
N VAL A 129 -4.11 10.54 -4.81
CA VAL A 129 -2.70 10.30 -4.49
C VAL A 129 -2.37 8.84 -4.81
N THR A 130 -1.48 8.63 -5.78
CA THR A 130 -1.14 7.29 -6.29
C THR A 130 0.28 6.89 -5.95
N GLY A 131 0.48 5.63 -5.61
CA GLY A 131 1.78 5.05 -5.30
C GLY A 131 2.06 3.85 -6.19
N PHE A 132 3.28 3.73 -6.68
CA PHE A 132 3.69 2.56 -7.46
C PHE A 132 5.17 2.24 -7.25
N MET A 133 5.48 0.95 -7.24
CA MET A 133 6.84 0.43 -7.17
C MET A 133 7.39 0.27 -8.59
N VAL A 134 8.60 0.76 -8.81
CA VAL A 134 9.37 0.60 -10.05
C VAL A 134 10.64 -0.16 -9.69
N SER A 135 10.80 -1.37 -10.24
CA SER A 135 11.97 -2.23 -9.98
C SER A 135 13.08 -2.08 -11.01
N GLN A 136 12.76 -1.58 -12.20
CA GLN A 136 13.69 -1.40 -13.31
C GLN A 136 13.40 -0.09 -14.01
N LEU A 137 14.43 0.74 -14.19
CA LEU A 137 14.31 2.01 -14.91
C LEU A 137 14.54 1.84 -16.42
N SER A 138 15.41 0.90 -16.79
CA SER A 138 15.70 0.52 -18.17
C SER A 138 16.16 -0.94 -18.25
N PRO A 139 16.15 -1.59 -19.44
CA PRO A 139 16.63 -2.95 -19.58
C PRO A 139 18.07 -3.10 -19.07
N GLY A 140 18.28 -3.93 -18.05
CA GLY A 140 19.59 -4.17 -17.44
C GLY A 140 20.00 -3.17 -16.35
N PHE A 141 19.14 -2.21 -15.98
CA PHE A 141 19.35 -1.32 -14.85
C PHE A 141 18.28 -1.54 -13.78
N ASP A 142 18.58 -2.47 -12.87
CA ASP A 142 17.77 -2.72 -11.69
C ASP A 142 17.91 -1.52 -10.75
N PHE A 143 16.78 -0.92 -10.43
CA PHE A 143 16.73 0.25 -9.58
C PHE A 143 15.38 0.31 -8.89
N LEU A 144 15.34 -0.21 -7.67
CA LEU A 144 14.12 -0.24 -6.89
C LEU A 144 13.81 1.18 -6.40
N SER A 145 12.59 1.62 -6.69
CA SER A 145 12.11 2.93 -6.25
C SER A 145 10.60 2.90 -6.01
N TYR A 146 10.15 3.72 -5.07
CA TYR A 146 8.74 3.96 -4.80
C TYR A 146 8.36 5.36 -5.26
N TRP A 147 7.35 5.45 -6.12
CA TRP A 147 6.94 6.70 -6.74
C TRP A 147 5.57 7.08 -6.20
N LEU A 148 5.50 8.24 -5.57
CA LEU A 148 4.28 8.82 -4.99
C LEU A 148 3.87 10.04 -5.82
N GLY A 149 2.85 9.86 -6.65
CA GLY A 149 2.21 10.91 -7.43
C GLY A 149 1.17 11.66 -6.61
N ILE A 150 1.29 12.99 -6.55
CA ILE A 150 0.38 13.87 -5.81
C ILE A 150 -0.27 14.84 -6.79
N PRO A 151 -1.54 14.60 -7.18
CA PRO A 151 -2.26 15.47 -8.10
C PRO A 151 -2.76 16.73 -7.39
N GLY A 152 -2.65 17.88 -8.06
CA GLY A 152 -2.94 19.20 -7.47
C GLY A 152 -1.71 20.09 -7.57
N PRO A 153 -0.66 19.83 -6.77
CA PRO A 153 0.64 20.47 -6.96
C PRO A 153 1.44 19.93 -8.15
N ASP A 154 0.97 18.85 -8.81
CA ASP A 154 1.61 18.24 -9.99
C ASP A 154 3.05 17.80 -9.72
N VAL A 155 3.20 17.04 -8.62
CA VAL A 155 4.50 16.59 -8.14
C VAL A 155 4.54 15.08 -7.97
N MET A 156 5.75 14.57 -8.09
CA MET A 156 6.08 13.18 -7.85
C MET A 156 7.23 13.11 -6.88
N TRP A 157 7.04 12.36 -5.80
CA TRP A 157 8.08 12.03 -4.84
C TRP A 157 8.60 10.64 -5.15
N ILE A 158 9.90 10.52 -5.41
CA ILE A 158 10.55 9.26 -5.76
C ILE A 158 11.48 8.91 -4.61
N TYR A 159 11.24 7.77 -3.99
CA TYR A 159 12.13 7.20 -3.00
C TYR A 159 13.08 6.21 -3.66
N HIS A 160 14.38 6.42 -3.50
CA HIS A 160 15.43 5.53 -3.97
C HIS A 160 15.89 4.64 -2.82
N PHE A 161 15.72 3.32 -2.96
CA PHE A 161 16.07 2.39 -1.88
C PHE A 161 17.58 2.26 -1.68
N ASP A 162 18.36 2.39 -2.75
CA ASP A 162 19.82 2.28 -2.69
C ASP A 162 20.46 3.48 -1.97
N GLU A 163 19.85 4.66 -2.11
CA GLU A 163 20.35 5.91 -1.54
C GLU A 163 19.68 6.30 -0.21
N ASP A 164 18.63 5.58 0.20
CA ASP A 164 17.81 5.91 1.37
C ASP A 164 17.34 7.38 1.36
N ASN A 165 16.91 7.85 0.18
CA ASN A 165 16.62 9.25 -0.04
C ASN A 165 15.41 9.49 -0.95
N TRP A 166 14.76 10.63 -0.73
CA TRP A 166 13.63 11.11 -1.51
C TRP A 166 14.06 12.23 -2.45
N VAL A 167 13.64 12.10 -3.71
CA VAL A 167 13.76 13.13 -4.73
C VAL A 167 12.37 13.63 -5.09
N ARG A 168 12.22 14.95 -5.21
CA ARG A 168 10.99 15.59 -5.66
C ARG A 168 11.15 15.98 -7.13
N ALA A 169 10.25 15.51 -7.97
CA ALA A 169 10.15 15.88 -9.37
C ALA A 169 8.81 16.59 -9.64
N THR A 170 8.78 17.49 -10.61
CA THR A 170 7.55 18.05 -11.15
C THR A 170 7.05 17.17 -12.30
N SER A 171 5.78 16.82 -12.32
CA SER A 171 5.16 16.03 -13.38
C SER A 171 3.83 16.64 -13.76
N SER A 172 3.63 16.97 -15.04
CA SER A 172 2.34 17.50 -15.50
C SER A 172 1.26 16.46 -15.23
N GLY A 173 0.30 16.78 -14.34
CA GLY A 173 -0.77 15.90 -13.91
C GLY A 173 -0.45 14.91 -12.78
N GLY A 174 0.67 15.07 -12.05
CA GLY A 174 1.02 14.19 -10.91
C GLY A 174 1.43 12.76 -11.30
N HIS A 175 1.52 12.48 -12.61
CA HIS A 175 2.02 11.23 -13.18
C HIS A 175 3.17 11.55 -14.14
N LEU A 176 4.33 10.92 -13.97
CA LEU A 176 5.30 10.84 -15.06
C LEU A 176 4.75 9.84 -16.08
N THR A 177 4.22 10.33 -17.20
CA THR A 177 3.81 9.52 -18.36
C THR A 177 5.00 9.04 -19.21
N SER A 178 6.18 8.82 -18.64
CA SER A 178 7.34 8.38 -19.42
C SER A 178 8.20 7.34 -18.69
N LEU A 179 7.78 6.08 -18.78
CA LEU A 179 8.70 4.96 -19.04
C LEU A 179 8.80 4.66 -20.56
N GLY A 180 8.46 5.65 -21.40
CA GLY A 180 8.61 5.59 -22.86
C GLY A 180 9.57 6.68 -23.32
N MET A 181 10.63 6.28 -24.02
CA MET A 181 11.74 7.09 -24.58
C MET A 181 12.98 7.26 -23.71
N ALA A 182 13.65 6.14 -23.39
CA ALA A 182 15.08 6.10 -23.57
C ALA A 182 15.36 5.87 -25.07
N THR A 183 15.36 6.94 -25.88
CA THR A 183 16.04 6.88 -27.17
C THR A 183 17.52 7.05 -26.86
N VAL A 184 18.23 5.93 -26.86
CA VAL A 184 19.70 5.94 -26.87
C VAL A 184 20.12 6.68 -28.13
N SER A 185 20.84 7.80 -27.98
CA SER A 185 21.62 8.41 -29.05
C SER A 185 22.90 7.62 -29.26
#